data_AF-A0A812R829-F1
#
_entry.id   AF-A0A812R829-F1
#
_cell.length_a   1.000
_cell.length_b   1.000
_cell.length_c   1.000
_cell.angle_alpha   90.00
_cell.angle_beta   90.00
_cell.angle_gamma   90.00
#
_symmetry.space_group_name_H-M   'P 1'
#
loop_
_entity.id
_entity.type
_entity.pdbx_description
1 polymer ?
#
loop_
_entity_poly.entity_id
_entity_poly.type
_entity_poly.pdbx_seq_one_letter_code
_entity_poly.pdbx_strand_id
1 'polypeptide(L)'
;MEERAAAKAEEARRRREAELRRARKKEQMARDPKRKVALKIENKRRFSGHEEDEPDAKKEKDSIPLRKYEVYGESGSEKVTLNNLRKIQSQCEMLNESGGVDRMLDARQNSEKLRRALTFTDPGDRNSETSLFPSDISPDLPRDERAKQLRKDKYLNQLIEKMSTLRSEWKYMLPFDLDLASSGFVDAHGQRISVSNLIARNPRAAQKFLKELSSLIGQRIQAYGGRRGGIVGGYTLLETLGSKAMVSHQGAGSADVCVMVTCLQMKLWLCSFIMIRQVLRQMGEWSAMKGFVDNVTLLQRWCKRFLTVKRRRCGLCEKEWERVEDFHLSHFFRNKAQAIIQEQKELAAAEAMGGQGKRQYKGLQSGKAKRDKQAFLNLLEAGVEGGEISIDFRAYKIPAAERRAIINRWYMVTLRNHVRSEQTIALTIKEMLAAERELERFVNTFGCRTVVQVSPTGEEVDDKGRKVKKGQLSDDDMWQLRIGAKLKHEWYRVTEDYRIFVQGRKADLQAMSHVPPYHDHPANRVLD
;
A
#
# COMPACT_ATOMS: atom_id res chain seq x y z
N MET A 1 -55.81 44.52 0.13
CA MET A 1 -55.19 43.47 0.97
C MET A 1 -53.71 43.31 0.64
N GLU A 2 -53.32 43.32 -0.63
CA GLU A 2 -51.92 43.21 -1.08
C GLU A 2 -51.00 44.33 -0.57
N GLU A 3 -51.46 45.58 -0.57
CA GLU A 3 -50.66 46.72 -0.07
C GLU A 3 -50.33 46.62 1.43
N ARG A 4 -51.24 46.06 2.24
CA ARG A 4 -50.98 45.78 3.66
C ARG A 4 -50.02 44.60 3.85
N ALA A 5 -49.98 43.66 2.92
CA ALA A 5 -49.01 42.56 2.94
C ALA A 5 -47.61 43.03 2.54
N ALA A 6 -47.52 43.89 1.52
CA ALA A 6 -46.27 44.51 1.09
C ALA A 6 -45.66 45.40 2.19
N ALA A 7 -46.46 46.24 2.84
CA ALA A 7 -46.00 47.08 3.95
C ALA A 7 -45.47 46.25 5.14
N LYS A 8 -46.14 45.14 5.48
CA LYS A 8 -45.67 44.21 6.53
C LYS A 8 -44.37 43.50 6.15
N ALA A 9 -44.20 43.13 4.88
CA ALA A 9 -42.98 42.50 4.39
C ALA A 9 -41.79 43.47 4.41
N GLU A 10 -42.01 44.74 4.00
CA GLU A 10 -40.96 45.76 4.03
C GLU A 10 -40.55 46.11 5.47
N GLU A 11 -41.51 46.24 6.39
CA GLU A 11 -41.21 46.47 7.81
C GLU A 11 -40.42 45.30 8.41
N ALA A 12 -40.77 44.05 8.08
CA ALA A 12 -40.02 42.87 8.50
C ALA A 12 -38.58 42.88 7.95
N ARG A 13 -38.38 43.29 6.68
CA ARG A 13 -37.04 43.43 6.08
C ARG A 13 -36.21 44.49 6.83
N ARG A 14 -36.78 45.66 7.12
CA ARG A 14 -36.11 46.74 7.87
C ARG A 14 -35.71 46.31 9.28
N ARG A 15 -36.57 45.55 9.98
CA ARG A 15 -36.25 45.02 11.32
C ARG A 15 -35.07 44.04 11.29
N ARG A 16 -35.06 43.12 10.32
CA ARG A 16 -33.97 42.14 10.14
C ARG A 16 -32.65 42.83 9.80
N GLU A 17 -32.66 43.80 8.89
CA GLU A 17 -31.45 44.53 8.52
C GLU A 17 -30.87 45.35 9.70
N ALA A 18 -31.74 45.99 10.49
CA ALA A 18 -31.32 46.70 11.69
C ALA A 18 -30.70 45.76 12.73
N GLU A 19 -31.24 44.56 12.90
CA GLU A 19 -30.69 43.53 13.79
C GLU A 19 -29.31 43.05 13.32
N LEU A 20 -29.15 42.81 12.01
CA LEU A 20 -27.87 42.42 11.41
C LEU A 20 -26.79 43.50 11.62
N ARG A 21 -27.14 44.78 11.47
CA ARG A 21 -26.20 45.90 11.71
C ARG A 21 -25.78 45.97 13.18
N ARG A 22 -26.71 45.75 14.12
CA ARG A 22 -26.39 45.69 15.56
C ARG A 22 -25.47 44.51 15.89
N ALA A 23 -25.70 43.35 15.27
CA ALA A 23 -24.88 42.16 15.45
C ALA A 23 -23.43 42.35 14.95
N ARG A 24 -23.24 43.00 13.79
CA ARG A 24 -21.91 43.34 13.25
C ARG A 24 -21.15 44.34 14.11
N LYS A 25 -21.84 45.35 14.66
CA LYS A 25 -21.22 46.32 15.59
C LYS A 25 -20.74 45.63 16.89
N LYS A 26 -21.53 44.69 17.43
CA LYS A 26 -21.12 43.87 18.59
C LYS A 26 -19.88 43.02 18.30
N GLU A 27 -19.80 42.44 17.11
CA GLU A 27 -18.63 41.66 16.67
C GLU A 27 -17.36 42.53 16.53
N GLN A 28 -17.50 43.76 15.99
CA GLN A 28 -16.38 44.69 15.84
C GLN A 28 -15.87 45.24 17.19
N MET A 29 -16.77 45.46 18.15
CA MET A 29 -16.41 45.97 19.49
C MET A 29 -15.77 44.91 20.39
N ALA A 30 -15.84 43.62 20.02
CA ALA A 30 -15.20 42.55 20.78
C ALA A 30 -13.67 42.61 20.59
N ARG A 31 -12.95 43.05 21.64
CA ARG A 31 -11.48 43.08 21.68
C ARG A 31 -10.85 41.70 21.88
N ASP A 32 -11.56 40.79 22.55
CA ASP A 32 -11.10 39.43 22.80
C ASP A 32 -11.31 38.54 21.56
N PRO A 33 -10.25 37.89 21.04
CA PRO A 33 -10.34 37.00 19.88
C PRO A 33 -11.31 35.82 20.07
N LYS A 34 -11.39 35.21 21.27
CA LYS A 34 -12.31 34.08 21.52
C LYS A 34 -13.76 34.54 21.45
N ARG A 35 -14.06 35.67 22.08
CA ARG A 35 -15.41 36.28 22.06
C ARG A 35 -15.82 36.71 20.67
N LYS A 36 -14.88 37.22 19.86
CA LYS A 36 -15.13 37.58 18.46
C LYS A 36 -15.47 36.37 17.58
N VAL A 37 -14.77 35.25 17.76
CA VAL A 37 -15.06 33.99 17.06
C VAL A 37 -16.43 33.43 17.48
N ALA A 38 -16.75 33.44 18.77
CA ALA A 38 -18.06 33.01 19.26
C ALA A 38 -19.20 33.85 18.64
N LEU A 39 -19.06 35.18 18.62
CA LEU A 39 -20.02 36.09 17.99
C LEU A 39 -20.14 35.87 16.48
N LYS A 40 -19.04 35.56 15.78
CA LYS A 40 -19.08 35.20 14.35
C LYS A 40 -19.87 33.92 14.09
N ILE A 41 -19.66 32.89 14.91
CA ILE A 41 -20.38 31.61 14.77
C ILE A 41 -21.87 31.81 15.08
N GLU A 42 -22.19 32.57 16.13
CA GLU A 42 -23.58 32.85 16.50
C GLU A 42 -24.30 33.71 15.44
N ASN A 43 -23.64 34.77 14.93
CA ASN A 43 -24.15 35.58 13.83
C ASN A 43 -24.38 34.74 12.57
N LYS A 44 -23.45 33.83 12.26
CA LYS A 44 -23.62 32.92 11.11
C LYS A 44 -24.84 32.03 11.32
N ARG A 45 -25.01 31.40 12.48
CA ARG A 45 -26.18 30.55 12.78
C ARG A 45 -27.51 31.31 12.74
N ARG A 46 -27.55 32.55 13.26
CA ARG A 46 -28.79 33.35 13.32
C ARG A 46 -29.18 33.94 11.97
N PHE A 47 -28.22 34.30 11.12
CA PHE A 47 -28.48 35.08 9.91
C PHE A 47 -28.20 34.32 8.59
N SER A 48 -27.57 33.14 8.59
CA SER A 48 -27.28 32.40 7.34
C SER A 48 -28.50 31.78 6.67
N GLY A 49 -29.60 31.57 7.42
CA GLY A 49 -30.81 30.95 6.89
C GLY A 49 -31.67 31.84 6.00
N HIS A 50 -31.32 33.13 5.84
CA HIS A 50 -32.16 34.12 5.15
C HIS A 50 -31.52 34.75 3.91
N GLU A 51 -30.39 34.22 3.43
CA GLU A 51 -29.74 34.70 2.19
C GLU A 51 -30.52 34.36 0.90
N GLU A 52 -31.76 33.86 0.98
CA GLU A 52 -32.59 33.53 -0.19
C GLU A 52 -33.03 34.76 -0.99
N ASP A 53 -32.86 35.97 -0.45
CA ASP A 53 -33.23 37.23 -1.12
C ASP A 53 -32.02 37.95 -1.78
N GLU A 54 -30.81 37.38 -1.76
CA GLU A 54 -29.66 37.95 -2.48
C GLU A 54 -29.67 37.41 -3.93
N PRO A 55 -29.72 38.28 -4.97
CA PRO A 55 -29.83 37.83 -6.36
C PRO A 55 -28.71 36.84 -6.72
N ASP A 56 -29.12 35.70 -7.28
CA ASP A 56 -28.46 34.38 -7.38
C ASP A 56 -27.01 34.29 -7.89
N ALA A 57 -26.34 35.40 -8.20
CA ALA A 57 -25.04 35.40 -8.86
C ALA A 57 -23.85 34.93 -8.01
N LYS A 58 -24.00 34.83 -6.68
CA LYS A 58 -22.89 34.39 -5.78
C LYS A 58 -23.08 33.04 -5.11
N LYS A 59 -24.31 32.55 -4.93
CA LYS A 59 -24.57 31.26 -4.27
C LYS A 59 -24.20 30.03 -5.12
N GLU A 60 -24.17 30.17 -6.45
CA GLU A 60 -23.89 29.05 -7.34
C GLU A 60 -22.44 28.54 -7.27
N LYS A 61 -21.52 29.31 -6.69
CA LYS A 61 -20.09 28.92 -6.63
C LYS A 61 -19.77 27.96 -5.48
N ASP A 62 -20.55 27.96 -4.41
CA ASP A 62 -20.26 27.18 -3.19
C ASP A 62 -21.22 25.99 -2.97
N SER A 63 -22.31 25.90 -3.73
CA SER A 63 -23.24 24.76 -3.66
C SER A 63 -22.74 23.57 -4.48
N ILE A 64 -22.77 22.36 -3.89
CA ILE A 64 -22.40 21.11 -4.57
C ILE A 64 -23.30 20.95 -5.82
N PRO A 65 -22.74 20.83 -7.03
CA PRO A 65 -23.54 20.79 -8.24
C PRO A 65 -24.38 19.50 -8.30
N LEU A 66 -25.70 19.65 -8.24
CA LEU A 66 -26.67 18.56 -8.39
C LEU A 66 -27.17 18.49 -9.83
N ARG A 67 -27.40 17.27 -10.35
CA ARG A 67 -28.04 17.03 -11.64
C ARG A 67 -29.26 16.14 -11.41
N LYS A 68 -30.39 16.53 -12.00
CA LYS A 68 -31.63 15.75 -11.97
C LYS A 68 -31.52 14.62 -12.99
N TYR A 69 -31.74 13.39 -12.55
CA TYR A 69 -31.84 12.19 -13.38
C TYR A 69 -33.24 11.63 -13.28
N GLU A 70 -33.77 11.16 -14.40
CA GLU A 70 -35.04 10.44 -14.42
C GLU A 70 -34.71 8.94 -14.45
N VAL A 71 -35.08 8.25 -13.37
CA VAL A 71 -34.85 6.81 -13.19
C VAL A 71 -36.17 6.10 -13.39
N TYR A 72 -36.22 5.15 -14.32
CA TYR A 72 -37.41 4.35 -14.58
C TYR A 72 -37.37 3.09 -13.71
N GLY A 73 -38.25 3.02 -12.73
CA GLY A 73 -38.48 1.84 -11.91
C GLY A 73 -39.79 1.12 -12.30
N GLU A 74 -40.08 0.01 -11.63
CA GLU A 74 -41.32 -0.76 -11.82
C GLU A 74 -42.59 0.05 -11.49
N SER A 75 -42.46 1.13 -10.71
CA SER A 75 -43.54 2.03 -10.32
C SER A 75 -43.65 3.31 -11.16
N GLY A 76 -42.89 3.42 -12.26
CA GLY A 76 -42.85 4.60 -13.13
C GLY A 76 -41.53 5.37 -13.05
N SER A 77 -41.49 6.57 -13.66
CA SER A 77 -40.29 7.40 -13.66
C SER A 77 -40.22 8.29 -12.42
N GLU A 78 -39.11 8.17 -11.69
CA GLU A 78 -38.81 8.99 -10.51
C GLU A 78 -37.67 9.95 -10.83
N LYS A 79 -37.86 11.24 -10.51
CA LYS A 79 -36.82 12.27 -10.70
C LYS A 79 -35.95 12.35 -9.46
N VAL A 80 -34.75 11.78 -9.53
CA VAL A 80 -33.77 11.78 -8.45
C VAL A 80 -32.70 12.83 -8.73
N THR A 81 -32.46 13.74 -7.79
CA THR A 81 -31.29 14.64 -7.79
C THR A 81 -30.06 13.89 -7.29
N LEU A 82 -29.05 13.72 -8.15
CA LEU A 82 -27.77 13.12 -7.80
C LEU A 82 -26.64 14.14 -7.97
N ASN A 83 -25.53 13.92 -7.25
CA ASN A 83 -24.32 14.75 -7.41
C ASN A 83 -23.79 14.65 -8.84
N ASN A 84 -23.52 15.80 -9.48
CA ASN A 84 -22.95 15.86 -10.82
C ASN A 84 -21.44 15.59 -10.76
N LEU A 85 -21.06 14.31 -10.74
CA LEU A 85 -19.66 13.88 -10.63
C LEU A 85 -18.75 14.48 -11.70
N ARG A 86 -19.25 14.69 -12.94
CA ARG A 86 -18.46 15.34 -14.00
C ARG A 86 -18.17 16.81 -13.70
N LYS A 87 -19.16 17.54 -13.19
CA LYS A 87 -18.98 18.96 -12.81
C LYS A 87 -18.07 19.10 -11.59
N ILE A 88 -18.18 18.18 -10.63
CA ILE A 88 -17.25 18.09 -9.48
C ILE A 88 -15.84 17.78 -9.95
N GLN A 89 -15.66 16.76 -10.82
CA GLN A 89 -14.35 16.41 -11.37
C GLN A 89 -13.74 17.53 -12.21
N SER A 90 -14.54 18.28 -12.98
CA SER A 90 -14.05 19.44 -13.74
C SER A 90 -13.69 20.63 -12.84
N GLN A 91 -14.38 20.80 -11.70
CA GLN A 91 -14.07 21.85 -10.73
C GLN A 91 -12.88 21.49 -9.83
N CYS A 92 -12.66 20.20 -9.60
CA CYS A 92 -11.52 19.67 -8.88
C CYS A 92 -10.40 19.33 -9.87
N GLU A 93 -9.72 20.37 -10.38
CA GLU A 93 -8.49 20.22 -11.15
C GLU A 93 -7.52 19.28 -10.42
N MET A 94 -6.92 18.34 -11.16
CA MET A 94 -5.92 17.37 -10.70
C MET A 94 -6.38 16.19 -9.81
N LEU A 95 -7.68 15.89 -9.69
CA LEU A 95 -8.12 14.64 -9.02
C LEU A 95 -7.57 13.36 -9.69
N ASN A 96 -7.27 13.41 -10.99
CA ASN A 96 -6.73 12.29 -11.75
C ASN A 96 -5.19 12.25 -11.74
N GLU A 97 -4.53 13.33 -11.33
CA GLU A 97 -3.09 13.36 -11.19
C GLU A 97 -2.74 12.95 -9.76
N SER A 98 -1.85 11.96 -9.60
CA SER A 98 -1.48 11.38 -8.31
C SER A 98 -0.60 12.31 -7.44
N GLY A 99 -0.87 13.61 -7.47
CA GLY A 99 -0.30 14.62 -6.60
C GLY A 99 -1.03 14.68 -5.26
N GLY A 100 -0.31 14.81 -4.15
CA GLY A 100 -0.91 15.07 -2.84
C GLY A 100 -1.60 16.44 -2.78
N VAL A 101 -2.33 16.69 -1.69
CA VAL A 101 -3.09 17.94 -1.42
C VAL A 101 -2.25 19.20 -1.63
N ASP A 102 -0.96 19.17 -1.30
CA ASP A 102 -0.04 20.31 -1.50
C ASP A 102 0.07 20.72 -2.97
N ARG A 103 0.17 19.75 -3.88
CA ARG A 103 0.19 20.05 -5.32
C ARG A 103 -1.15 20.66 -5.77
N MET A 104 -2.27 20.17 -5.24
CA MET A 104 -3.59 20.75 -5.51
C MET A 104 -3.69 22.21 -5.03
N LEU A 105 -3.12 22.52 -3.86
CA LEU A 105 -3.07 23.88 -3.34
C LEU A 105 -2.15 24.77 -4.17
N ASP A 106 -0.98 24.28 -4.57
CA ASP A 106 -0.04 25.01 -5.44
C ASP A 106 -0.64 25.28 -6.82
N ALA A 107 -1.28 24.29 -7.44
CA ALA A 107 -1.97 24.45 -8.72
C ALA A 107 -3.12 25.45 -8.60
N ARG A 108 -3.92 25.40 -7.53
CA ARG A 108 -4.99 26.37 -7.28
C ARG A 108 -4.43 27.79 -7.07
N GLN A 109 -3.34 27.94 -6.30
CA GLN A 109 -2.67 29.23 -6.14
C GLN A 109 -2.13 29.75 -7.48
N ASN A 110 -1.58 28.87 -8.32
CA ASN A 110 -1.11 29.24 -9.66
C ASN A 110 -2.25 29.61 -10.59
N SER A 111 -3.37 28.87 -10.61
CA SER A 111 -4.58 29.22 -11.37
C SER A 111 -5.17 30.55 -10.90
N GLU A 112 -5.18 30.83 -9.60
CA GLU A 112 -5.60 32.14 -9.08
C GLU A 112 -4.63 33.27 -9.44
N LYS A 113 -3.32 33.03 -9.42
CA LYS A 113 -2.30 33.99 -9.88
C LYS A 113 -2.47 34.29 -11.38
N LEU A 114 -2.68 33.26 -12.19
CA LEU A 114 -2.92 33.39 -13.63
C LEU A 114 -4.21 34.16 -13.90
N ARG A 115 -5.29 33.84 -13.16
CA ARG A 115 -6.56 34.55 -13.26
C ARG A 115 -6.41 36.02 -12.86
N ARG A 116 -5.67 36.32 -11.79
CA ARG A 116 -5.36 37.70 -11.39
C ARG A 116 -4.56 38.42 -12.47
N ALA A 117 -3.54 37.79 -13.04
CA ALA A 117 -2.74 38.35 -14.13
C ALA A 117 -3.60 38.66 -15.37
N LEU A 118 -4.50 37.74 -15.76
CA LEU A 118 -5.42 37.94 -16.89
C LEU A 118 -6.48 39.02 -16.62
N THR A 119 -6.91 39.21 -15.38
CA THR A 119 -7.82 40.31 -15.02
C THR A 119 -7.12 41.65 -14.85
N PHE A 120 -5.79 41.68 -14.81
CA PHE A 120 -4.99 42.89 -14.57
C PHE A 120 -4.34 43.46 -15.84
N THR A 121 -4.51 42.83 -17.00
CA THR A 121 -4.14 43.45 -18.27
C THR A 121 -5.21 44.47 -18.66
N ASP A 122 -5.01 45.69 -18.16
CA ASP A 122 -5.62 46.90 -18.69
C ASP A 122 -5.29 46.97 -20.19
N PRO A 123 -6.25 47.17 -21.12
CA PRO A 123 -5.99 47.14 -22.57
C PRO A 123 -5.09 48.27 -23.12
N GLY A 124 -4.44 49.04 -22.25
CA GLY A 124 -3.79 50.31 -22.59
C GLY A 124 -2.31 50.24 -23.00
N ASP A 125 -1.56 49.20 -22.65
CA ASP A 125 -0.09 49.21 -22.83
C ASP A 125 0.38 48.18 -23.87
N ARG A 126 0.31 48.59 -25.14
CA ARG A 126 1.02 47.95 -26.25
C ARG A 126 2.41 48.58 -26.35
N ASN A 127 3.41 47.97 -25.72
CA ASN A 127 4.80 47.88 -26.23
C ASN A 127 5.71 47.20 -25.19
N SER A 128 5.77 45.88 -25.19
CA SER A 128 7.02 45.13 -24.92
C SER A 128 6.81 43.66 -25.28
N GLU A 129 7.41 43.25 -26.39
CA GLU A 129 7.64 41.84 -26.69
C GLU A 129 8.76 41.34 -25.78
N THR A 130 8.47 40.36 -24.92
CA THR A 130 9.53 39.58 -24.26
C THR A 130 9.09 38.14 -24.07
N SER A 131 9.61 37.30 -24.98
CA SER A 131 10.03 35.89 -24.84
C SER A 131 9.41 35.04 -23.73
N LEU A 132 8.61 34.05 -24.15
CA LEU A 132 7.99 32.99 -23.35
C LEU A 132 8.88 31.74 -23.28
N PHE A 133 9.89 31.71 -22.42
CA PHE A 133 10.43 30.46 -21.85
C PHE A 133 11.07 30.73 -20.48
N PRO A 134 10.46 30.31 -19.36
CA PRO A 134 11.08 30.45 -18.05
C PRO A 134 11.98 29.25 -17.75
N SER A 135 13.28 29.51 -17.63
CA SER A 135 14.25 28.65 -16.95
C SER A 135 14.96 29.48 -15.87
N ASP A 136 14.23 29.92 -14.84
CA ASP A 136 14.80 30.84 -13.86
C ASP A 136 14.82 30.28 -12.43
N ILE A 137 16.05 30.07 -11.95
CA ILE A 137 16.41 30.46 -10.59
C ILE A 137 16.22 31.98 -10.54
N SER A 138 15.28 32.44 -9.71
CA SER A 138 14.93 33.85 -9.57
C SER A 138 16.19 34.75 -9.45
N PRO A 139 16.31 35.79 -10.29
CA PRO A 139 17.42 36.76 -10.23
C PRO A 139 17.54 37.50 -8.89
N ASP A 140 16.48 37.53 -8.08
CA ASP A 140 16.34 38.47 -6.97
C ASP A 140 16.78 37.94 -5.60
N LEU A 141 17.33 36.72 -5.52
CA LEU A 141 17.84 36.21 -4.25
C LEU A 141 19.15 36.92 -3.85
N PRO A 142 19.25 37.44 -2.61
CA PRO A 142 20.48 38.02 -2.08
C PRO A 142 21.68 37.11 -2.29
N ARG A 143 22.84 37.68 -2.61
CA ARG A 143 24.08 36.95 -2.96
C ARG A 143 24.46 35.89 -1.91
N ASP A 144 24.20 36.16 -0.64
CA ASP A 144 24.47 35.26 0.48
C ASP A 144 23.55 34.03 0.50
N GLU A 145 22.33 34.16 0.00
CA GLU A 145 21.35 33.09 -0.06
C GLU A 145 21.63 32.15 -1.23
N ARG A 146 22.07 32.68 -2.38
CA ARG A 146 22.65 31.87 -3.47
C ARG A 146 23.87 31.09 -3.02
N ALA A 147 24.76 31.72 -2.25
CA ALA A 147 25.95 31.04 -1.74
C ALA A 147 25.58 29.90 -0.76
N LYS A 148 24.56 30.08 0.09
CA LYS A 148 24.04 29.02 0.97
C LYS A 148 23.40 27.89 0.17
N GLN A 149 22.66 28.21 -0.90
CA GLN A 149 22.02 27.21 -1.75
C GLN A 149 23.06 26.38 -2.51
N LEU A 150 24.07 27.02 -3.11
CA LEU A 150 25.18 26.34 -3.79
C LEU A 150 25.97 25.43 -2.84
N ARG A 151 26.14 25.80 -1.57
CA ARG A 151 26.78 24.93 -0.56
C ARG A 151 25.91 23.71 -0.24
N LYS A 152 24.59 23.88 -0.15
CA LYS A 152 23.65 22.76 0.06
C LYS A 152 23.68 21.80 -1.14
N ASP A 153 23.65 22.33 -2.36
CA ASP A 153 23.67 21.52 -3.58
C ASP A 153 25.01 20.79 -3.74
N LYS A 154 26.13 21.44 -3.40
CA LYS A 154 27.45 20.81 -3.39
C LYS A 154 27.54 19.67 -2.36
N TYR A 155 26.98 19.87 -1.16
CA TYR A 155 26.93 18.82 -0.14
C TYR A 155 26.04 17.64 -0.57
N LEU A 156 24.90 17.92 -1.20
CA LEU A 156 23.97 16.90 -1.70
C LEU A 156 24.64 16.06 -2.79
N ASN A 157 25.34 16.69 -3.73
CA ASN A 157 26.07 15.98 -4.79
C ASN A 157 27.23 15.13 -4.24
N GLN A 158 27.97 15.62 -3.24
CA GLN A 158 29.00 14.83 -2.55
C GLN A 158 28.41 13.62 -1.80
N LEU A 159 27.21 13.77 -1.23
CA LEU A 159 26.51 12.67 -0.56
C LEU A 159 26.04 11.61 -1.56
N ILE A 160 25.51 12.05 -2.72
CA ILE A 160 25.11 11.16 -3.82
C ILE A 160 26.32 10.38 -4.33
N GLU A 161 27.46 11.04 -4.51
CA GLU A 161 28.71 10.41 -4.97
C GLU A 161 29.21 9.37 -3.96
N LYS A 162 29.29 9.70 -2.66
CA LYS A 162 29.67 8.76 -1.59
C LYS A 162 28.72 7.54 -1.52
N MET A 163 27.42 7.77 -1.70
CA MET A 163 26.42 6.69 -1.71
C MET A 163 26.49 5.83 -2.98
N SER A 164 27.09 6.33 -4.06
CA SER A 164 27.39 5.55 -5.26
C SER A 164 28.62 4.67 -5.03
N THR A 165 29.67 5.21 -4.40
CA THR A 165 30.89 4.47 -4.05
C THR A 165 30.60 3.32 -3.07
N LEU A 166 29.82 3.58 -2.02
CA LEU A 166 29.41 2.54 -1.05
C LEU A 166 28.58 1.43 -1.71
N ARG A 167 27.76 1.74 -2.73
CA ARG A 167 27.03 0.74 -3.50
C ARG A 167 27.94 -0.13 -4.36
N SER A 168 28.99 0.44 -4.95
CA SER A 168 29.97 -0.35 -5.71
C SER A 168 30.83 -1.25 -4.81
N GLU A 169 31.07 -0.86 -3.56
CA GLU A 169 31.84 -1.66 -2.59
C GLU A 169 31.01 -2.79 -1.97
N TRP A 170 29.70 -2.59 -1.76
CA TRP A 170 28.78 -3.63 -1.24
C TRP A 170 28.56 -4.82 -2.19
N LYS A 171 29.01 -4.69 -3.45
CA LYS A 171 29.01 -5.76 -4.46
C LYS A 171 29.83 -6.99 -4.04
N TYR A 172 30.75 -6.86 -3.09
CA TYR A 172 31.70 -7.92 -2.72
C TYR A 172 31.50 -8.53 -1.31
N MET A 173 30.43 -8.17 -0.58
CA MET A 173 30.28 -8.54 0.85
C MET A 173 29.10 -9.47 1.21
N LEU A 174 28.48 -10.16 0.26
CA LEU A 174 27.43 -11.15 0.59
C LEU A 174 27.77 -12.57 0.13
N PRO A 175 28.34 -13.41 1.01
CA PRO A 175 28.34 -14.86 0.85
C PRO A 175 27.18 -15.45 1.65
N PHE A 176 26.02 -15.70 1.02
CA PHE A 176 24.96 -16.54 1.61
C PHE A 176 24.14 -17.27 0.54
N ASP A 177 24.69 -18.39 0.07
CA ASP A 177 23.89 -19.54 -0.32
C ASP A 177 23.66 -20.37 0.95
N LEU A 178 22.39 -20.54 1.38
CA LEU A 178 22.03 -21.49 2.43
C LEU A 178 20.71 -22.19 2.09
N ASP A 179 20.91 -23.36 1.48
CA ASP A 179 20.24 -24.64 1.69
C ASP A 179 18.72 -24.65 1.90
N LEU A 180 18.02 -24.91 0.80
CA LEU A 180 16.60 -25.27 0.74
C LEU A 180 16.34 -26.80 0.74
N ALA A 181 17.33 -27.64 1.04
CA ALA A 181 17.18 -29.09 0.98
C ALA A 181 17.56 -29.76 2.31
N SER A 182 16.61 -30.01 3.22
CA SER A 182 16.84 -30.76 4.46
C SER A 182 15.86 -31.90 4.72
N SER A 183 15.37 -32.57 3.66
CA SER A 183 14.76 -33.90 3.78
C SER A 183 15.01 -34.74 2.52
N GLY A 184 16.12 -35.48 2.48
CA GLY A 184 16.42 -36.41 1.38
C GLY A 184 17.19 -37.63 1.89
N PHE A 185 16.83 -38.80 1.37
CA PHE A 185 17.44 -40.10 1.70
C PHE A 185 18.89 -40.13 1.24
N VAL A 186 19.78 -40.68 2.07
CA VAL A 186 21.22 -40.70 1.86
C VAL A 186 21.65 -42.15 1.63
N ASP A 187 22.44 -42.43 0.60
CA ASP A 187 22.97 -43.78 0.34
C ASP A 187 24.16 -44.12 1.27
N ALA A 188 24.70 -45.33 1.12
CA ALA A 188 25.83 -45.81 1.92
C ALA A 188 27.12 -44.98 1.76
N HIS A 189 27.17 -44.06 0.78
CA HIS A 189 28.28 -43.14 0.52
C HIS A 189 27.96 -41.69 0.89
N GLY A 190 26.86 -41.41 1.58
CA GLY A 190 26.53 -40.05 1.98
C GLY A 190 25.84 -39.21 0.88
N GLN A 191 25.50 -39.79 -0.27
CA GLN A 191 24.89 -39.06 -1.38
C GLN A 191 23.37 -39.16 -1.36
N ARG A 192 22.69 -38.04 -1.60
CA ARG A 192 21.22 -38.01 -1.63
C ARG A 192 20.67 -38.52 -2.96
N ILE A 193 19.76 -39.50 -2.90
CA ILE A 193 19.16 -40.11 -4.10
C ILE A 193 17.64 -39.91 -4.08
N SER A 194 17.08 -39.41 -5.19
CA SER A 194 15.62 -39.34 -5.36
C SER A 194 15.02 -40.73 -5.58
N VAL A 195 13.76 -40.96 -5.19
CA VAL A 195 13.07 -42.25 -5.39
C VAL A 195 13.09 -42.67 -6.88
N SER A 196 12.98 -41.70 -7.79
CA SER A 196 13.09 -41.92 -9.24
C SER A 196 14.47 -42.47 -9.64
N ASN A 197 15.55 -41.96 -9.02
CA ASN A 197 16.91 -42.45 -9.25
C ASN A 197 17.17 -43.82 -8.58
N LEU A 198 16.53 -44.13 -7.45
CA LEU A 198 16.59 -45.44 -6.82
C LEU A 198 15.96 -46.53 -7.71
N ILE A 199 14.81 -46.21 -8.32
CA ILE A 199 14.11 -47.10 -9.27
C ILE A 199 14.96 -47.32 -10.52
N ALA A 200 15.62 -46.28 -11.04
CA ALA A 200 16.47 -46.38 -12.22
C ALA A 200 17.78 -47.15 -11.98
N ARG A 201 18.38 -47.05 -10.79
CA ARG A 201 19.69 -47.65 -10.48
C ARG A 201 19.60 -49.09 -9.96
N ASN A 202 18.54 -49.46 -9.24
CA ASN A 202 18.43 -50.80 -8.69
C ASN A 202 16.96 -51.27 -8.62
N PRO A 203 16.41 -51.79 -9.74
CA PRO A 203 14.99 -52.17 -9.83
C PRO A 203 14.62 -53.32 -8.89
N ARG A 204 15.59 -54.17 -8.49
CA ARG A 204 15.36 -55.25 -7.52
C ARG A 204 15.18 -54.72 -6.10
N ALA A 205 15.98 -53.72 -5.70
CA ALA A 205 15.81 -53.04 -4.41
C ALA A 205 14.48 -52.26 -4.37
N ALA A 206 14.10 -51.60 -5.47
CA ALA A 206 12.81 -50.93 -5.61
C ALA A 206 11.63 -51.91 -5.53
N GLN A 207 11.72 -53.09 -6.17
CA GLN A 207 10.70 -54.14 -6.05
C GLN A 207 10.59 -54.71 -4.62
N LYS A 208 11.72 -54.92 -3.93
CA LYS A 208 11.71 -55.39 -2.53
C LYS A 208 11.04 -54.36 -1.62
N PHE A 209 11.36 -53.08 -1.80
CA PHE A 209 10.71 -51.98 -1.09
C PHE A 209 9.21 -51.91 -1.38
N LEU A 210 8.78 -52.02 -2.64
CA LEU A 210 7.36 -52.01 -2.99
C LEU A 210 6.60 -53.21 -2.40
N LYS A 211 7.23 -54.39 -2.31
CA LYS A 211 6.67 -55.57 -1.63
C LYS A 211 6.56 -55.39 -0.11
N GLU A 212 7.58 -54.78 0.52
CA GLU A 212 7.53 -54.45 1.94
C GLU A 212 6.46 -53.39 2.23
N LEU A 213 6.32 -52.39 1.37
CA LEU A 213 5.33 -51.33 1.50
C LEU A 213 3.90 -51.85 1.25
N SER A 214 3.71 -52.77 0.30
CA SER A 214 2.42 -53.44 0.09
C SER A 214 2.05 -54.33 1.27
N SER A 215 3.02 -55.03 1.87
CA SER A 215 2.84 -55.82 3.09
C SER A 215 2.44 -54.94 4.28
N LEU A 216 3.12 -53.81 4.46
CA LEU A 216 2.87 -52.86 5.55
C LEU A 216 1.52 -52.14 5.41
N ILE A 217 1.10 -51.86 4.17
CA ILE A 217 -0.25 -51.38 3.87
C ILE A 217 -1.29 -52.46 4.16
N GLY A 218 -1.05 -53.72 3.78
CA GLY A 218 -1.92 -54.86 4.08
C GLY A 218 -2.11 -55.08 5.59
N GLN A 219 -1.03 -55.01 6.37
CA GLN A 219 -1.06 -55.11 7.83
C GLN A 219 -1.81 -53.93 8.47
N ARG A 220 -1.65 -52.71 7.95
CA ARG A 220 -2.41 -51.54 8.42
C ARG A 220 -3.89 -51.67 8.09
N ILE A 221 -4.25 -52.12 6.89
CA ILE A 221 -5.65 -52.33 6.49
C ILE A 221 -6.30 -53.41 7.37
N GLN A 222 -5.58 -54.49 7.70
CA GLN A 222 -6.05 -55.50 8.67
C GLN A 222 -6.21 -54.91 10.09
N ALA A 223 -5.28 -54.05 10.53
CA ALA A 223 -5.38 -53.39 11.83
C ALA A 223 -6.56 -52.40 11.92
N TYR A 224 -6.96 -51.78 10.81
CA TYR A 224 -8.15 -50.92 10.74
C TYR A 224 -9.46 -51.68 10.45
N GLY A 225 -9.39 -52.91 9.92
CA GLY A 225 -10.55 -53.74 9.58
C GLY A 225 -11.17 -54.51 10.76
N GLY A 226 -10.52 -54.55 11.92
CA GLY A 226 -10.93 -55.38 13.08
C GLY A 226 -12.17 -54.93 13.86
N ARG A 227 -12.99 -53.99 13.36
CA ARG A 227 -14.14 -53.47 14.14
C ARG A 227 -15.47 -53.27 13.41
N ARG A 228 -15.63 -53.78 12.19
CA ARG A 228 -16.96 -53.97 11.59
C ARG A 228 -17.05 -55.36 10.98
N GLY A 229 -17.65 -56.27 11.74
CA GLY A 229 -18.09 -57.56 11.24
C GLY A 229 -19.14 -57.37 10.16
N GLY A 230 -19.01 -58.15 9.09
CA GLY A 230 -19.96 -58.21 7.99
C GLY A 230 -19.28 -57.93 6.66
N ILE A 231 -19.36 -58.91 5.76
CA ILE A 231 -19.02 -58.82 4.34
C ILE A 231 -17.53 -59.08 4.01
N VAL A 232 -16.97 -60.20 4.49
CA VAL A 232 -15.89 -60.90 3.77
C VAL A 232 -16.18 -62.40 3.83
N GLY A 233 -17.26 -62.82 3.15
CA GLY A 233 -17.68 -64.23 3.03
C GLY A 233 -17.90 -64.69 1.58
N GLY A 234 -17.41 -63.93 0.59
CA GLY A 234 -17.75 -64.15 -0.83
C GLY A 234 -16.71 -64.93 -1.64
N TYR A 235 -15.48 -65.09 -1.17
CA TYR A 235 -14.40 -65.65 -2.00
C TYR A 235 -14.09 -67.13 -1.75
N THR A 236 -14.60 -67.73 -0.67
CA THR A 236 -14.35 -69.16 -0.35
C THR A 236 -15.42 -70.13 -0.88
N LEU A 237 -16.46 -69.65 -1.55
CA LEU A 237 -17.57 -70.49 -2.05
C LEU A 237 -17.45 -70.87 -3.54
N LEU A 238 -16.49 -70.28 -4.26
CA LEU A 238 -16.24 -70.57 -5.68
C LEU A 238 -15.30 -71.76 -5.92
N GLU A 239 -14.52 -72.19 -4.93
CA GLU A 239 -13.70 -73.41 -5.05
C GLU A 239 -14.50 -74.70 -4.81
N THR A 240 -15.59 -74.66 -4.04
CA THR A 240 -16.39 -75.86 -3.71
C THR A 240 -17.44 -76.25 -4.74
N LEU A 241 -17.70 -75.42 -5.76
CA LEU A 241 -18.64 -75.75 -6.86
C LEU A 241 -17.94 -76.31 -8.12
N GLY A 242 -16.61 -76.30 -8.18
CA GLY A 242 -15.84 -76.83 -9.31
C GLY A 242 -15.65 -78.36 -9.32
N SER A 243 -15.94 -79.05 -8.21
CA SER A 243 -15.55 -80.48 -8.06
C SER A 243 -16.71 -81.49 -8.07
N LYS A 244 -17.94 -81.10 -8.43
CA LYS A 244 -19.10 -82.03 -8.39
C LYS A 244 -19.99 -82.08 -9.64
N ALA A 245 -19.47 -81.69 -10.81
CA ALA A 245 -20.18 -81.83 -12.09
C ALA A 245 -19.32 -82.55 -13.14
N MET A 246 -18.93 -83.79 -12.86
CA MET A 246 -18.42 -84.74 -13.86
C MET A 246 -19.10 -86.09 -13.66
N VAL A 247 -20.41 -86.19 -13.91
CA VAL A 247 -21.07 -87.47 -14.19
C VAL A 247 -22.14 -87.24 -15.27
N SER A 248 -21.87 -87.83 -16.44
CA SER A 248 -22.77 -88.21 -17.54
C SER A 248 -23.87 -87.23 -17.99
N HIS A 249 -23.62 -86.51 -19.08
CA HIS A 249 -24.62 -86.32 -20.14
C HIS A 249 -23.90 -86.27 -21.49
N GLN A 250 -23.90 -87.40 -22.19
CA GLN A 250 -23.63 -87.49 -23.62
C GLN A 250 -24.94 -87.20 -24.35
N GLY A 251 -24.94 -86.21 -25.23
CA GLY A 251 -25.99 -86.00 -26.22
C GLY A 251 -26.58 -84.59 -26.21
N ALA A 252 -26.25 -83.84 -27.25
CA ALA A 252 -26.85 -82.57 -27.69
C ALA A 252 -26.73 -81.36 -26.73
N GLY A 253 -25.89 -80.38 -27.12
CA GLY A 253 -25.89 -79.04 -26.50
C GLY A 253 -24.52 -78.36 -26.33
N SER A 254 -23.54 -78.56 -27.23
CA SER A 254 -22.21 -77.95 -27.07
C SER A 254 -22.18 -76.44 -27.32
N ALA A 255 -23.18 -75.88 -27.98
CA ALA A 255 -23.27 -74.44 -28.24
C ALA A 255 -23.67 -73.64 -26.98
N ASP A 256 -24.61 -74.13 -26.18
CA ASP A 256 -25.16 -73.39 -25.05
C ASP A 256 -24.18 -73.25 -23.88
N VAL A 257 -23.33 -74.26 -23.67
CA VAL A 257 -22.27 -74.21 -22.64
C VAL A 257 -21.21 -73.18 -23.01
N CYS A 258 -20.88 -73.03 -24.29
CA CYS A 258 -19.91 -72.05 -24.76
C CYS A 258 -20.44 -70.61 -24.59
N VAL A 259 -21.74 -70.40 -24.84
CA VAL A 259 -22.41 -69.10 -24.61
C VAL A 259 -22.47 -68.76 -23.12
N MET A 260 -22.77 -69.73 -22.25
CA MET A 260 -22.77 -69.51 -20.80
C MET A 260 -21.38 -69.18 -20.24
N VAL A 261 -20.34 -69.89 -20.67
CA VAL A 261 -18.95 -69.62 -20.24
C VAL A 261 -18.48 -68.26 -20.72
N THR A 262 -18.76 -67.89 -21.97
CA THR A 262 -18.40 -66.56 -22.50
C THR A 262 -19.19 -65.44 -21.84
N CYS A 263 -20.48 -65.63 -21.54
CA CYS A 263 -21.28 -64.66 -20.77
C CYS A 263 -20.79 -64.50 -19.32
N LEU A 264 -20.40 -65.58 -18.64
CA LEU A 264 -19.82 -65.51 -17.29
C LEU A 264 -18.46 -64.80 -17.32
N GLN A 265 -17.63 -65.09 -18.31
CA GLN A 265 -16.34 -64.43 -18.49
C GLN A 265 -16.50 -62.95 -18.82
N MET A 266 -17.51 -62.57 -19.62
CA MET A 266 -17.87 -61.18 -19.89
C MET A 266 -18.36 -60.45 -18.62
N LYS A 267 -19.21 -61.09 -17.81
CA LYS A 267 -19.66 -60.52 -16.52
C LYS A 267 -18.50 -60.30 -15.54
N LEU A 268 -17.58 -61.26 -15.45
CA LEU A 268 -16.37 -61.13 -14.62
C LEU A 268 -15.44 -60.00 -15.11
N TRP A 269 -15.30 -59.85 -16.44
CA TRP A 269 -14.57 -58.73 -17.03
C TRP A 269 -15.24 -57.38 -16.76
N LEU A 270 -16.57 -57.30 -16.88
CA LEU A 270 -17.33 -56.08 -16.62
C LEU A 270 -17.26 -55.66 -15.16
N CYS A 271 -17.37 -56.61 -14.20
CA CYS A 271 -17.22 -56.34 -12.78
C CYS A 271 -15.80 -55.86 -12.43
N SER A 272 -14.77 -56.50 -12.99
CA SER A 272 -13.37 -56.09 -12.81
C SER A 272 -13.12 -54.69 -13.38
N PHE A 273 -13.67 -54.39 -14.56
CA PHE A 273 -13.57 -53.07 -15.18
C PHE A 273 -14.27 -51.98 -14.35
N ILE A 274 -15.46 -52.25 -13.80
CA ILE A 274 -16.19 -51.32 -12.93
C ILE A 274 -15.39 -51.04 -11.64
N MET A 275 -14.82 -52.07 -11.00
CA MET A 275 -13.98 -51.90 -9.82
C MET A 275 -12.71 -51.10 -10.11
N ILE A 276 -12.01 -51.39 -11.21
CA ILE A 276 -10.81 -50.63 -11.62
C ILE A 276 -11.17 -49.16 -11.90
N ARG A 277 -12.31 -48.90 -12.55
CA ARG A 277 -12.77 -47.54 -12.82
C ARG A 277 -13.13 -46.77 -11.54
N GLN A 278 -13.73 -47.43 -10.54
CA GLN A 278 -13.99 -46.83 -9.23
C GLN A 278 -12.69 -46.54 -8.45
N VAL A 279 -11.74 -47.47 -8.46
CA VAL A 279 -10.42 -47.26 -7.82
C VAL A 279 -9.65 -46.12 -8.50
N LEU A 280 -9.62 -46.06 -9.84
CA LEU A 280 -8.97 -44.97 -10.57
C LEU A 280 -9.65 -43.62 -10.34
N ARG A 281 -10.99 -43.59 -10.21
CA ARG A 281 -11.75 -42.38 -9.87
C ARG A 281 -11.40 -41.90 -8.46
N GLN A 282 -11.39 -42.81 -7.48
CA GLN A 282 -10.96 -42.48 -6.12
C GLN A 282 -9.50 -42.01 -6.12
N MET A 283 -8.59 -42.68 -6.82
CA MET A 283 -7.19 -42.24 -6.92
C MET A 283 -7.03 -40.85 -7.56
N GLY A 284 -7.88 -40.48 -8.52
CA GLY A 284 -7.94 -39.13 -9.09
C GLY A 284 -8.44 -38.08 -8.09
N GLU A 285 -9.41 -38.43 -7.25
CA GLU A 285 -9.87 -37.56 -6.14
C GLU A 285 -8.78 -37.42 -5.06
N TRP A 286 -8.05 -38.50 -4.75
CA TRP A 286 -6.90 -38.47 -3.84
C TRP A 286 -5.72 -37.65 -4.39
N SER A 287 -5.45 -37.70 -5.70
CA SER A 287 -4.40 -36.87 -6.31
C SER A 287 -4.79 -35.39 -6.33
N ALA A 288 -6.06 -35.07 -6.59
CA ALA A 288 -6.61 -33.72 -6.45
C ALA A 288 -6.55 -33.22 -4.99
N MET A 289 -6.93 -34.06 -4.01
CA MET A 289 -6.78 -33.73 -2.59
C MET A 289 -5.33 -33.51 -2.19
N LYS A 290 -4.40 -34.34 -2.69
CA LYS A 290 -2.97 -34.16 -2.42
C LYS A 290 -2.45 -32.84 -2.97
N GLY A 291 -2.80 -32.50 -4.21
CA GLY A 291 -2.45 -31.19 -4.80
C GLY A 291 -3.05 -30.02 -4.02
N PHE A 292 -4.29 -30.15 -3.52
CA PHE A 292 -4.89 -29.15 -2.65
C PHE A 292 -4.13 -28.99 -1.32
N VAL A 293 -3.78 -30.10 -0.65
CA VAL A 293 -2.99 -30.08 0.60
C VAL A 293 -1.62 -29.45 0.36
N ASP A 294 -0.94 -29.80 -0.73
CA ASP A 294 0.35 -29.21 -1.09
C ASP A 294 0.23 -27.69 -1.33
N ASN A 295 -0.82 -27.23 -2.01
CA ASN A 295 -1.09 -25.81 -2.20
C ASN A 295 -1.39 -25.07 -0.88
N VAL A 296 -2.16 -25.68 0.03
CA VAL A 296 -2.44 -25.11 1.35
C VAL A 296 -1.17 -25.02 2.19
N THR A 297 -0.33 -26.05 2.20
CA THR A 297 0.95 -26.01 2.95
C THR A 297 1.92 -24.98 2.37
N LEU A 298 1.96 -24.84 1.03
CA LEU A 298 2.73 -23.80 0.36
C LEU A 298 2.23 -22.41 0.76
N LEU A 299 0.92 -22.17 0.72
CA LEU A 299 0.31 -20.90 1.13
C LEU A 299 0.62 -20.56 2.59
N GLN A 300 0.47 -21.52 3.49
CA GLN A 300 0.82 -21.36 4.91
C GLN A 300 2.29 -21.00 5.10
N ARG A 301 3.21 -21.62 4.35
CA ARG A 301 4.64 -21.31 4.38
C ARG A 301 4.90 -19.87 3.93
N TRP A 302 4.26 -19.42 2.85
CA TRP A 302 4.36 -18.04 2.37
C TRP A 302 3.78 -17.04 3.37
N CYS A 303 2.62 -17.32 3.96
CA CYS A 303 2.02 -16.48 5.00
C CYS A 303 2.96 -16.33 6.22
N LYS A 304 3.58 -17.42 6.68
CA LYS A 304 4.56 -17.37 7.77
C LYS A 304 5.77 -16.50 7.41
N ARG A 305 6.34 -16.72 6.22
CA ARG A 305 7.47 -15.91 5.72
C ARG A 305 7.10 -14.44 5.62
N PHE A 306 5.92 -14.14 5.07
CA PHE A 306 5.40 -12.77 4.97
C PHE A 306 5.25 -12.12 6.35
N LEU A 307 4.65 -12.80 7.32
CA LEU A 307 4.47 -12.26 8.67
C LEU A 307 5.82 -11.99 9.37
N THR A 308 6.84 -12.79 9.11
CA THR A 308 8.21 -12.56 9.62
C THR A 308 8.82 -11.31 8.98
N VAL A 309 8.74 -11.19 7.65
CA VAL A 309 9.25 -10.01 6.92
C VAL A 309 8.52 -8.74 7.34
N LYS A 310 7.19 -8.79 7.44
CA LYS A 310 6.35 -7.67 7.91
C LYS A 310 6.79 -7.22 9.31
N ARG A 311 6.91 -8.14 10.26
CA ARG A 311 7.34 -7.83 11.63
C ARG A 311 8.71 -7.15 11.65
N ARG A 312 9.68 -7.69 10.90
CA ARG A 312 11.02 -7.10 10.77
C ARG A 312 10.95 -5.67 10.23
N ARG A 313 10.21 -5.43 9.15
CA ARG A 313 10.09 -4.11 8.51
C ARG A 313 9.37 -3.09 9.39
N CYS A 314 8.28 -3.49 10.05
CA CYS A 314 7.58 -2.62 10.99
C CYS A 314 8.50 -2.24 12.17
N GLY A 315 9.32 -3.17 12.67
CA GLY A 315 10.30 -2.87 13.71
C GLY A 315 11.41 -1.91 13.25
N LEU A 316 11.81 -1.94 11.98
CA LEU A 316 12.73 -0.94 11.43
C LEU A 316 12.07 0.45 11.32
N CYS A 317 10.82 0.50 10.85
CA CYS A 317 10.04 1.74 10.80
C CYS A 317 9.84 2.34 12.19
N GLU A 318 9.63 1.50 13.21
CA GLU A 318 9.45 1.93 14.59
C GLU A 318 10.69 2.62 15.16
N LYS A 319 11.88 2.09 14.87
CA LYS A 319 13.17 2.71 15.26
C LYS A 319 13.42 4.02 14.52
N GLU A 320 13.07 4.09 13.24
CA GLU A 320 13.22 5.32 12.46
C GLU A 320 12.27 6.41 12.96
N TRP A 321 11.00 6.04 13.19
CA TRP A 321 10.00 6.93 13.77
C TRP A 321 10.47 7.51 15.10
N GLU A 322 10.99 6.67 16.00
CA GLU A 322 11.51 7.13 17.29
C GLU A 322 12.66 8.13 17.12
N ARG A 323 13.59 7.89 16.20
CA ARG A 323 14.68 8.83 15.94
C ARG A 323 14.17 10.18 15.44
N VAL A 324 13.20 10.16 14.52
CA VAL A 324 12.59 11.36 13.95
C VAL A 324 11.78 12.11 15.01
N GLU A 325 11.00 11.39 15.80
CA GLU A 325 10.24 11.93 16.93
C GLU A 325 11.16 12.60 17.95
N ASP A 326 12.24 11.94 18.36
CA ASP A 326 13.21 12.47 19.32
C ASP A 326 13.88 13.74 18.80
N PHE A 327 14.24 13.75 17.52
CA PHE A 327 14.80 14.92 16.87
C PHE A 327 13.81 16.10 16.88
N HIS A 328 12.55 15.87 16.52
CA HIS A 328 11.53 16.93 16.48
C HIS A 328 11.14 17.43 17.86
N LEU A 329 10.97 16.53 18.85
CA LEU A 329 10.66 16.92 20.23
C LEU A 329 11.81 17.72 20.82
N SER A 330 13.05 17.25 20.68
CA SER A 330 14.24 17.97 21.14
C SER A 330 14.32 19.38 20.53
N HIS A 331 14.15 19.48 19.21
CA HIS A 331 14.15 20.76 18.51
C HIS A 331 13.01 21.69 18.94
N PHE A 332 11.79 21.16 19.10
CA PHE A 332 10.62 21.92 19.53
C PHE A 332 10.83 22.51 20.94
N PHE A 333 11.26 21.70 21.90
CA PHE A 333 11.48 22.16 23.27
C PHE A 333 12.66 23.13 23.37
N ARG A 334 13.72 22.95 22.59
CA ARG A 334 14.82 23.92 22.49
C ARG A 334 14.31 25.28 22.01
N ASN A 335 13.54 25.31 20.93
CA ASN A 335 13.00 26.56 20.38
C ASN A 335 12.01 27.22 21.35
N LYS A 336 11.20 26.44 22.06
CA LYS A 336 10.29 26.97 23.08
C LYS A 336 11.04 27.54 24.28
N ALA A 337 12.08 26.87 24.75
CA ALA A 337 12.93 27.38 25.82
C ALA A 337 13.61 28.70 25.41
N GLN A 338 14.13 28.78 24.19
CA GLN A 338 14.70 30.02 23.63
C GLN A 338 13.66 31.14 23.56
N ALA A 339 12.43 30.85 23.11
CA ALA A 339 11.36 31.85 23.05
C ALA A 339 10.98 32.38 24.45
N ILE A 340 10.89 31.51 25.45
CA ILE A 340 10.60 31.91 26.84
C ILE A 340 11.74 32.77 27.41
N ILE A 341 13.00 32.40 27.16
CA ILE A 341 14.16 33.18 27.59
C ILE A 341 14.16 34.56 26.92
N GLN A 342 13.86 34.61 25.62
CA GLN A 342 13.77 35.86 24.86
C GLN A 342 12.65 36.77 25.41
N GLU A 343 11.48 36.21 25.70
CA GLU A 343 10.37 36.95 26.31
C GLU A 343 10.75 37.52 27.69
N GLN A 344 11.42 36.72 28.53
CA GLN A 344 11.90 37.18 29.84
C GLN A 344 12.97 38.27 29.73
N LYS A 345 13.84 38.20 28.71
CA LYS A 345 14.81 39.25 28.41
C LYS A 345 14.14 40.54 27.95
N GLU A 346 13.15 40.46 27.08
CA GLU A 346 12.39 41.62 26.60
C GLU A 346 11.62 42.31 27.73
N LEU A 347 10.98 41.54 28.62
CA LEU A 347 10.34 42.06 29.83
C LEU A 347 11.36 42.75 30.76
N ALA A 348 12.52 42.14 30.99
CA ALA A 348 13.59 42.74 31.81
C ALA A 348 14.17 44.01 31.18
N ALA A 349 14.26 44.07 29.83
CA ALA A 349 14.70 45.25 29.11
C ALA A 349 13.66 46.38 29.16
N ALA A 350 12.36 46.06 29.06
CA ALA A 350 11.27 47.01 29.21
C ALA A 350 11.22 47.60 30.63
N GLU A 351 11.41 46.77 31.67
CA GLU A 351 11.59 47.22 33.06
C GLU A 351 12.82 48.14 33.20
N ALA A 352 13.91 47.84 32.48
CA ALA A 352 15.13 48.62 32.52
C ALA A 352 15.04 49.99 31.84
N MET A 353 14.28 50.11 30.76
CA MET A 353 14.10 51.36 30.01
C MET A 353 13.15 52.34 30.70
N GLY A 354 12.69 52.03 31.91
CA GLY A 354 12.01 52.98 32.77
C GLY A 354 10.62 53.31 32.23
N GLY A 355 9.70 52.35 32.35
CA GLY A 355 8.28 52.66 32.31
C GLY A 355 8.00 53.85 33.22
N GLN A 356 7.82 55.03 32.63
CA GLN A 356 7.63 56.33 33.29
C GLN A 356 6.27 56.44 34.02
N GLY A 357 5.72 55.30 34.47
CA GLY A 357 4.59 55.24 35.37
C GLY A 357 5.01 55.74 36.75
N LYS A 358 4.87 57.05 36.96
CA LYS A 358 5.07 57.78 38.22
C LYS A 358 4.37 57.12 39.41
N ARG A 359 4.97 56.11 40.03
CA ARG A 359 4.65 55.69 41.38
C ARG A 359 5.95 55.61 42.17
N GLN A 360 6.20 56.68 42.90
CA GLN A 360 7.26 56.82 43.91
C GLN A 360 7.02 55.81 45.04
N TYR A 361 7.25 54.52 44.82
CA TYR A 361 7.55 53.62 45.92
C TYR A 361 9.07 53.61 46.08
N LYS A 362 9.56 54.48 46.96
CA LYS A 362 10.96 54.55 47.41
C LYS A 362 11.29 53.29 48.22
N GLY A 363 11.37 52.14 47.56
CA GLY A 363 11.96 50.94 48.12
C GLY A 363 13.37 50.81 47.56
N LEU A 364 14.39 50.90 48.42
CA LEU A 364 15.81 50.75 48.14
C LEU A 364 16.18 49.31 47.70
N GLN A 365 15.45 48.71 46.76
CA GLN A 365 15.80 47.41 46.21
C GLN A 365 16.94 47.56 45.19
N SER A 366 18.14 47.54 45.79
CA SER A 366 19.47 47.28 45.27
C SER A 366 19.57 46.86 43.80
N GLY A 367 20.30 47.64 43.00
CA GLY A 367 20.71 47.28 41.63
C GLY A 367 21.49 45.96 41.52
N LYS A 368 21.86 45.33 42.64
CA LYS A 368 22.40 43.97 42.67
C LYS A 368 21.40 42.93 42.17
N ALA A 369 20.14 43.00 42.60
CA ALA A 369 19.10 42.03 42.19
C ALA A 369 18.86 42.03 40.66
N LYS A 370 18.99 43.20 40.02
CA LYS A 370 18.85 43.33 38.56
C LYS A 370 20.01 42.68 37.81
N ARG A 371 21.25 42.86 38.31
CA ARG A 371 22.44 42.20 37.73
C ARG A 371 22.37 40.68 37.90
N ASP A 372 21.92 40.21 39.07
CA ASP A 372 21.80 38.78 39.36
C ASP A 372 20.73 38.12 38.46
N LYS A 373 19.58 38.78 38.24
CA LYS A 373 18.54 38.30 37.31
C LYS A 373 19.07 38.19 35.87
N GLN A 374 19.84 39.16 35.40
CA GLN A 374 20.40 39.14 34.04
C GLN A 374 21.50 38.08 33.88
N ALA A 375 22.35 37.90 34.89
CA ALA A 375 23.33 36.82 34.91
C ALA A 375 22.67 35.43 34.88
N PHE A 376 21.56 35.26 35.60
CA PHE A 376 20.77 34.02 35.57
C PHE A 376 20.13 33.75 34.21
N LEU A 377 19.57 34.76 33.55
CA LEU A 377 19.01 34.61 32.18
C LEU A 377 20.08 34.22 31.15
N ASN A 378 21.28 34.81 31.25
CA ASN A 378 22.40 34.45 30.38
C ASN A 378 22.91 33.04 30.66
N LEU A 379 22.90 32.60 31.92
CA LEU A 379 23.23 31.22 32.29
C LEU A 379 22.20 30.22 31.74
N LEU A 380 20.92 30.55 31.81
CA LEU A 380 19.85 29.73 31.21
C LEU A 380 19.99 29.65 29.68
N GLU A 381 20.30 30.75 29.02
CA GLU A 381 20.53 30.76 27.58
C GLU A 381 21.72 29.89 27.18
N ALA A 382 22.85 30.05 27.88
CA ALA A 382 24.03 29.21 27.68
C ALA A 382 23.74 27.73 27.93
N GLY A 383 22.95 27.42 28.97
CA GLY A 383 22.52 26.05 29.29
C GLY A 383 21.58 25.44 28.24
N VAL A 384 20.69 26.24 27.63
CA VAL A 384 19.82 25.80 26.54
C VAL A 384 20.60 25.62 25.23
N GLU A 385 21.58 26.48 24.94
CA GLU A 385 22.42 26.35 23.76
C GLU A 385 23.41 25.18 23.85
N GLY A 386 23.98 24.98 25.04
CA GLY A 386 24.88 23.87 25.37
C GLY A 386 24.18 22.53 25.53
N GLY A 387 22.84 22.50 25.57
CA GLY A 387 22.04 21.29 25.77
C GLY A 387 22.10 20.75 27.20
N GLU A 388 22.62 21.52 28.14
CA GLU A 388 22.75 21.17 29.56
C GLU A 388 21.38 21.26 30.28
N ILE A 389 20.52 22.20 29.83
CA ILE A 389 19.13 22.30 30.28
C ILE A 389 18.26 21.51 29.30
N SER A 390 18.28 20.18 29.42
CA SER A 390 17.37 19.32 28.66
C SER A 390 16.04 19.18 29.39
N ILE A 391 14.98 19.76 28.83
CA ILE A 391 13.60 19.45 29.26
C ILE A 391 13.36 17.96 28.98
N ASP A 392 12.88 17.19 29.96
CA ASP A 392 12.55 15.78 29.74
C ASP A 392 11.33 15.67 28.82
N PHE A 393 11.59 15.54 27.52
CA PHE A 393 10.54 15.42 26.52
C PHE A 393 10.00 13.99 26.38
N ARG A 394 10.52 13.01 27.14
CA ARG A 394 10.11 11.61 27.03
C ARG A 394 8.64 11.40 27.39
N ALA A 395 8.12 12.20 28.32
CA ALA A 395 6.70 12.18 28.70
C ALA A 395 5.76 12.57 27.56
N TYR A 396 6.27 13.23 26.52
CA TYR A 396 5.52 13.67 25.35
C TYR A 396 5.68 12.76 24.13
N LYS A 397 6.43 11.65 24.25
CA LYS A 397 6.53 10.65 23.18
C LYS A 397 5.21 9.89 23.02
N ILE A 398 4.89 9.55 21.78
CA ILE A 398 3.78 8.65 21.45
C ILE A 398 4.08 7.26 22.07
N PRO A 399 3.14 6.66 22.83
CA PRO A 399 3.32 5.33 23.39
C PRO A 399 3.66 4.28 22.31
N ALA A 400 4.62 3.38 22.61
CA ALA A 400 5.09 2.38 21.65
C ALA A 400 3.96 1.45 21.12
N ALA A 401 2.91 1.21 21.90
CA ALA A 401 1.75 0.45 21.45
C ALA A 401 0.99 1.16 20.31
N GLU A 402 0.75 2.46 20.46
CA GLU A 402 0.05 3.28 19.47
C GLU A 402 0.91 3.48 18.21
N ARG A 403 2.20 3.76 18.40
CA ARG A 403 3.18 3.87 17.31
C ARG A 403 3.18 2.61 16.44
N ARG A 404 3.28 1.42 17.07
CA ARG A 404 3.21 0.13 16.37
C ARG A 404 1.89 -0.08 15.64
N ALA A 405 0.77 0.32 16.22
CA ALA A 405 -0.54 0.20 15.57
C ALA A 405 -0.62 1.06 14.30
N ILE A 406 -0.17 2.32 14.37
CA ILE A 406 -0.14 3.25 13.25
C ILE A 406 0.79 2.74 12.14
N ILE A 407 2.02 2.33 12.48
CA ILE A 407 3.00 1.79 11.54
C ILE A 407 2.45 0.54 10.84
N ASN A 408 1.85 -0.39 11.59
CA ASN A 408 1.24 -1.59 11.01
C ASN A 408 0.13 -1.26 10.02
N ARG A 409 -0.74 -0.29 10.36
CA ARG A 409 -1.84 0.14 9.50
C ARG A 409 -1.30 0.76 8.22
N TRP A 410 -0.38 1.72 8.36
CA TRP A 410 0.29 2.39 7.24
C TRP A 410 0.97 1.38 6.32
N TYR A 411 1.79 0.48 6.88
CA TYR A 411 2.50 -0.55 6.11
C TYR A 411 1.55 -1.42 5.27
N MET A 412 0.43 -1.86 5.86
CA MET A 412 -0.56 -2.69 5.14
C MET A 412 -1.34 -1.90 4.07
N VAL A 413 -1.53 -0.59 4.23
CA VAL A 413 -2.10 0.25 3.15
C VAL A 413 -1.10 0.37 2.00
N THR A 414 0.14 0.74 2.31
CA THR A 414 1.22 0.90 1.32
C THR A 414 1.46 -0.38 0.54
N LEU A 415 1.53 -1.53 1.23
CA LEU A 415 1.70 -2.82 0.58
C LEU A 415 0.53 -3.15 -0.36
N ARG A 416 -0.73 -2.92 0.06
CA ARG A 416 -1.89 -3.16 -0.81
C ARG A 416 -1.86 -2.28 -2.05
N ASN A 417 -1.46 -1.02 -1.91
CA ASN A 417 -1.33 -0.12 -3.05
C ASN A 417 -0.22 -0.59 -4.00
N HIS A 418 0.90 -1.07 -3.46
CA HIS A 418 1.98 -1.62 -4.26
C HIS A 418 1.53 -2.87 -5.04
N VAL A 419 0.88 -3.83 -4.37
CA VAL A 419 0.35 -5.04 -5.04
C VAL A 419 -0.66 -4.68 -6.13
N ARG A 420 -1.56 -3.72 -5.88
CA ARG A 420 -2.47 -3.21 -6.91
C ARG A 420 -1.73 -2.63 -8.10
N SER A 421 -0.70 -1.80 -7.86
CA SER A 421 0.10 -1.22 -8.94
C SER A 421 0.82 -2.28 -9.77
N GLU A 422 1.39 -3.32 -9.13
CA GLU A 422 2.01 -4.43 -9.85
C GLU A 422 0.98 -5.23 -10.64
N GLN A 423 -0.19 -5.47 -10.08
CA GLN A 423 -1.28 -6.14 -10.78
C GLN A 423 -1.74 -5.34 -12.00
N THR A 424 -1.90 -4.03 -11.88
CA THR A 424 -2.24 -3.15 -13.00
C THR A 424 -1.17 -3.22 -14.09
N ILE A 425 0.12 -3.11 -13.74
CA ILE A 425 1.22 -3.23 -14.70
C ILE A 425 1.20 -4.59 -15.40
N ALA A 426 1.01 -5.68 -14.65
CA ALA A 426 0.94 -7.02 -15.21
C ALA A 426 -0.25 -7.20 -16.16
N LEU A 427 -1.40 -6.61 -15.86
CA LEU A 427 -2.57 -6.60 -16.73
C LEU A 427 -2.30 -5.80 -18.01
N THR A 428 -1.75 -4.60 -17.90
CA THR A 428 -1.40 -3.78 -19.07
C THR A 428 -0.40 -4.50 -19.98
N ILE A 429 0.61 -5.16 -19.43
CA ILE A 429 1.56 -5.96 -20.23
C ILE A 429 0.83 -7.11 -20.94
N LYS A 430 -0.09 -7.81 -20.27
CA LYS A 430 -0.87 -8.88 -20.89
C LYS A 430 -1.75 -8.35 -22.04
N GLU A 431 -2.38 -7.20 -21.84
CA GLU A 431 -3.20 -6.53 -22.87
C GLU A 431 -2.34 -6.10 -24.07
N MET A 432 -1.19 -5.49 -23.83
CA MET A 432 -0.24 -5.11 -24.88
C MET A 432 0.23 -6.33 -25.70
N LEU A 433 0.57 -7.43 -25.03
CA LEU A 433 0.96 -8.67 -25.71
C LEU A 433 -0.20 -9.33 -26.47
N ALA A 434 -1.42 -9.22 -25.95
CA ALA A 434 -2.60 -9.70 -26.66
C ALA A 434 -2.84 -8.88 -27.94
N ALA A 435 -2.70 -7.56 -27.86
CA ALA A 435 -2.79 -6.66 -29.01
C ALA A 435 -1.67 -6.91 -30.04
N GLU A 436 -0.44 -7.18 -29.59
CA GLU A 436 0.67 -7.58 -30.46
C GLU A 436 0.35 -8.86 -31.23
N ARG A 437 -0.14 -9.90 -30.55
CA ARG A 437 -0.56 -11.16 -31.18
C ARG A 437 -1.73 -10.98 -32.15
N GLU A 438 -2.66 -10.08 -31.84
CA GLU A 438 -3.78 -9.75 -32.72
C GLU A 438 -3.29 -9.05 -33.98
N LEU A 439 -2.35 -8.11 -33.85
CA LEU A 439 -1.72 -7.44 -34.98
C LEU A 439 -0.93 -8.44 -35.85
N GLU A 440 -0.17 -9.35 -35.23
CA GLU A 440 0.52 -10.43 -35.96
C GLU A 440 -0.48 -11.30 -36.74
N ARG A 441 -1.60 -11.69 -36.12
CA ARG A 441 -2.65 -12.43 -36.81
C ARG A 441 -3.22 -11.64 -37.98
N PHE A 442 -3.51 -10.35 -37.78
CA PHE A 442 -4.01 -9.47 -38.83
C PHE A 442 -3.03 -9.35 -39.99
N VAL A 443 -1.75 -9.08 -39.75
CA VAL A 443 -0.72 -9.00 -40.80
C VAL A 443 -0.59 -10.32 -41.56
N ASN A 444 -0.68 -11.46 -40.86
CA ASN A 444 -0.69 -12.77 -41.50
C ASN A 444 -1.90 -12.99 -42.42
N THR A 445 -3.05 -12.35 -42.17
CA THR A 445 -4.20 -12.46 -43.09
C THR A 445 -3.96 -11.84 -44.46
N PHE A 446 -3.02 -10.90 -44.58
CA PHE A 446 -2.62 -10.29 -45.87
C PHE A 446 -1.56 -11.10 -46.62
N GLY A 447 -1.21 -12.31 -46.15
CA GLY A 447 -0.13 -13.10 -46.74
C GLY A 447 1.27 -12.59 -46.40
N CYS A 448 1.39 -11.52 -45.62
CA CYS A 448 2.64 -11.04 -45.05
C CYS A 448 3.04 -11.96 -43.90
N ARG A 449 3.52 -13.17 -44.21
CA ARG A 449 4.08 -14.05 -43.19
C ARG A 449 5.37 -13.41 -42.69
N THR A 450 5.35 -12.83 -41.50
CA THR A 450 6.56 -12.37 -40.82
C THR A 450 7.41 -13.60 -40.51
N VAL A 451 8.28 -13.97 -41.45
CA VAL A 451 9.35 -14.94 -41.17
C VAL A 451 10.30 -14.22 -40.22
N VAL A 452 10.02 -14.30 -38.93
CA VAL A 452 11.01 -13.97 -37.91
C VAL A 452 12.13 -14.97 -38.13
N GLN A 453 13.13 -14.58 -38.94
CA GLN A 453 14.40 -15.27 -39.01
C GLN A 453 15.04 -15.12 -37.64
N VAL A 454 14.66 -16.00 -36.71
CA VAL A 454 15.49 -16.33 -35.58
C VAL A 454 16.70 -16.97 -36.23
N SER A 455 17.74 -16.16 -36.48
CA SER A 455 19.03 -16.68 -36.92
C SER A 455 19.35 -17.86 -36.01
N PRO A 456 19.60 -19.06 -36.55
CA PRO A 456 20.04 -20.18 -35.75
C PRO A 456 21.39 -19.77 -35.18
N THR A 457 21.36 -19.17 -33.99
CA THR A 457 22.54 -19.03 -33.14
C THR A 457 23.00 -20.46 -32.94
N GLY A 458 24.23 -20.70 -33.40
CA GLY A 458 24.75 -22.01 -33.76
C GLY A 458 24.39 -23.10 -32.76
N GLU A 459 24.17 -24.30 -33.28
CA GLU A 459 24.19 -25.51 -32.48
C GLU A 459 25.49 -25.54 -31.67
N GLU A 460 25.45 -25.08 -30.42
CA GLU A 460 26.44 -25.44 -29.42
C GLU A 460 26.29 -26.94 -29.22
N VAL A 461 27.07 -27.69 -29.98
CA VAL A 461 27.34 -29.10 -29.74
C VAL A 461 28.12 -29.15 -28.44
N ASP A 462 27.42 -29.42 -27.35
CA ASP A 462 28.04 -29.71 -26.07
C ASP A 462 29.02 -30.88 -26.26
N ASP A 463 30.24 -30.75 -25.75
CA ASP A 463 31.47 -31.53 -26.06
C ASP A 463 31.39 -33.04 -25.71
N LYS A 464 30.18 -33.53 -25.41
CA LYS A 464 29.86 -34.91 -25.02
C LYS A 464 28.89 -35.61 -25.97
N GLY A 465 28.55 -35.01 -27.10
CA GLY A 465 27.73 -35.66 -28.15
C GLY A 465 26.32 -36.08 -27.69
N ARG A 466 25.85 -35.62 -26.53
CA ARG A 466 24.48 -35.85 -26.10
C ARG A 466 23.57 -34.84 -26.75
N LYS A 467 22.78 -35.32 -27.71
CA LYS A 467 21.57 -34.62 -28.17
C LYS A 467 20.64 -34.43 -26.97
N VAL A 468 20.74 -33.29 -26.29
CA VAL A 468 19.74 -32.85 -25.32
C VAL A 468 18.47 -32.64 -26.14
N LYS A 469 17.51 -33.55 -26.04
CA LYS A 469 16.15 -33.27 -26.49
C LYS A 469 15.74 -31.99 -25.75
N LYS A 470 15.70 -30.86 -26.45
CA LYS A 470 15.00 -29.66 -26.00
C LYS A 470 13.57 -30.13 -25.76
N GLY A 471 13.28 -30.51 -24.52
CA GLY A 471 11.90 -30.64 -24.07
C GLY A 471 11.26 -29.32 -24.44
N GLN A 472 10.20 -29.36 -25.22
CA GLN A 472 9.38 -28.21 -25.51
C GLN A 472 8.93 -27.66 -24.15
N LEU A 473 9.70 -26.71 -23.61
CA LEU A 473 9.18 -25.84 -22.58
C LEU A 473 7.96 -25.21 -23.21
N SER A 474 6.82 -25.35 -22.53
CA SER A 474 5.60 -24.66 -22.91
C SER A 474 5.93 -23.18 -23.15
N ASP A 475 5.31 -22.56 -24.15
CA ASP A 475 5.49 -21.13 -24.39
C ASP A 475 5.22 -20.30 -23.12
N ASP A 476 4.37 -20.80 -22.22
CA ASP A 476 4.13 -20.20 -20.90
C ASP A 476 5.32 -20.33 -19.92
N ASP A 477 6.09 -21.42 -19.98
CA ASP A 477 7.28 -21.62 -19.13
C ASP A 477 8.46 -20.78 -19.64
N MET A 478 8.63 -20.69 -20.96
CA MET A 478 9.57 -19.75 -21.57
C MET A 478 9.22 -18.30 -21.23
N TRP A 479 7.92 -17.99 -21.15
CA TRP A 479 7.41 -16.66 -20.80
C TRP A 479 7.75 -16.29 -19.35
N GLN A 480 7.56 -17.19 -18.38
CA GLN A 480 7.96 -16.95 -16.98
C GLN A 480 9.48 -16.74 -16.84
N LEU A 481 10.29 -17.46 -17.61
CA LEU A 481 11.74 -17.29 -17.63
C LEU A 481 12.16 -15.94 -18.25
N ARG A 482 11.56 -15.51 -19.37
CA ARG A 482 11.89 -14.22 -20.01
C ARG A 482 11.44 -13.01 -19.20
N ILE A 483 10.23 -13.04 -18.63
CA ILE A 483 9.74 -11.93 -17.81
C ILE A 483 10.44 -11.89 -16.46
N GLY A 484 10.64 -13.05 -15.82
CA GLY A 484 11.44 -13.17 -14.60
C GLY A 484 12.90 -12.74 -14.77
N ALA A 485 13.45 -12.81 -16.00
CA ALA A 485 14.79 -12.30 -16.32
C ALA A 485 14.80 -10.80 -16.67
N LYS A 486 13.80 -10.28 -17.41
CA LYS A 486 13.74 -8.87 -17.82
C LYS A 486 13.25 -7.91 -16.72
N LEU A 487 12.36 -8.36 -15.83
CA LEU A 487 11.94 -7.58 -14.65
C LEU A 487 12.98 -7.55 -13.51
N LYS A 488 14.09 -8.31 -13.63
CA LYS A 488 15.23 -8.22 -12.70
C LYS A 488 16.07 -6.95 -12.86
N HIS A 489 15.76 -6.08 -13.82
CA HIS A 489 16.50 -4.84 -14.05
C HIS A 489 16.50 -3.96 -12.79
N GLU A 490 17.69 -3.58 -12.32
CA GLU A 490 17.95 -2.96 -11.00
C GLU A 490 17.18 -1.66 -10.74
N TRP A 491 16.69 -1.00 -11.79
CA TRP A 491 15.84 0.19 -11.70
C TRP A 491 14.51 -0.06 -10.96
N TYR A 492 13.98 -1.28 -11.00
CA TYR A 492 12.80 -1.69 -10.21
C TYR A 492 13.16 -2.20 -8.81
N ARG A 493 14.44 -2.48 -8.55
CA ARG A 493 14.99 -2.80 -7.22
C ARG A 493 15.49 -1.54 -6.51
N VAL A 494 14.71 -0.46 -6.49
CA VAL A 494 14.79 0.39 -5.30
C VAL A 494 14.38 -0.53 -4.16
N THR A 495 15.33 -0.90 -3.29
CA THR A 495 15.04 -1.83 -2.19
C THR A 495 13.81 -1.30 -1.46
N GLU A 496 12.85 -2.18 -1.20
CA GLU A 496 11.61 -1.78 -0.56
C GLU A 496 11.89 -1.04 0.75
N ASP A 497 13.00 -1.38 1.41
CA ASP A 497 13.54 -0.69 2.59
C ASP A 497 13.91 0.79 2.31
N TYR A 498 14.47 1.12 1.14
CA TYR A 498 14.73 2.50 0.71
C TYR A 498 13.44 3.24 0.36
N ARG A 499 12.46 2.59 -0.28
CA ARG A 499 11.14 3.20 -0.51
C ARG A 499 10.40 3.46 0.79
N ILE A 500 10.45 2.51 1.74
CA ILE A 500 9.91 2.65 3.08
C ILE A 500 10.60 3.80 3.81
N PHE A 501 11.93 3.94 3.69
CA PHE A 501 12.68 5.05 4.28
C PHE A 501 12.27 6.41 3.71
N VAL A 502 12.20 6.54 2.37
CA VAL A 502 11.82 7.80 1.70
C VAL A 502 10.35 8.15 1.92
N GLN A 503 9.45 7.16 1.88
CA GLN A 503 8.02 7.38 2.11
C GLN A 503 7.69 7.57 3.59
N GLY A 504 8.43 6.95 4.51
CA GLY A 504 8.33 7.20 5.95
C GLY A 504 8.59 8.67 6.25
N ARG A 505 9.73 9.21 5.81
CA ARG A 505 10.02 10.66 5.94
C ARG A 505 8.94 11.57 5.36
N LYS A 506 8.35 11.18 4.23
CA LYS A 506 7.30 11.97 3.57
C LYS A 506 5.96 11.89 4.31
N ALA A 507 5.61 10.72 4.84
CA ALA A 507 4.44 10.51 5.66
C ALA A 507 4.56 11.21 7.02
N ASP A 508 5.75 11.26 7.61
CA ASP A 508 6.03 11.98 8.85
C ASP A 508 5.90 13.50 8.66
N LEU A 509 6.45 14.03 7.55
CA LEU A 509 6.27 15.44 7.16
C LEU A 509 4.80 15.79 6.93
N GLN A 510 4.01 14.91 6.31
CA GLN A 510 2.57 15.12 6.08
C GLN A 510 1.71 14.92 7.34
N ALA A 511 2.06 13.97 8.19
CA ALA A 511 1.37 13.74 9.46
C ALA A 511 1.60 14.93 10.40
N MET A 512 2.80 15.52 10.41
CA MET A 512 3.08 16.70 11.23
C MET A 512 2.54 18.01 10.64
N SER A 513 2.32 18.11 9.32
CA SER A 513 1.76 19.33 8.70
C SER A 513 0.23 19.44 8.83
N HIS A 514 -0.48 18.31 8.95
CA HIS A 514 -1.95 18.26 8.97
C HIS A 514 -2.59 17.93 10.33
N VAL A 515 -1.80 17.66 11.37
CA VAL A 515 -2.37 17.52 12.71
C VAL A 515 -2.82 18.91 13.18
N PRO A 516 -4.14 19.15 13.35
CA PRO A 516 -4.63 20.38 13.98
C PRO A 516 -3.91 20.53 15.32
N PRO A 517 -3.58 21.75 15.79
CA PRO A 517 -2.95 21.92 17.09
C PRO A 517 -3.71 21.09 18.11
N TYR A 518 -3.08 20.05 18.66
CA TYR A 518 -3.71 19.13 19.59
C TYR A 518 -4.11 19.93 20.82
N HIS A 519 -5.32 20.49 20.84
CA HIS A 519 -5.83 21.26 21.97
C HIS A 519 -5.91 20.41 23.24
N ASP A 520 -5.87 19.09 23.12
CA ASP A 520 -5.86 18.12 24.22
C ASP A 520 -4.52 17.42 24.48
N HIS A 521 -3.41 17.82 23.81
CA HIS A 521 -2.11 17.24 24.15
C HIS A 521 -1.73 17.61 25.59
N PRO A 522 -1.22 16.67 26.42
CA PRO A 522 -0.82 16.98 27.80
C PRO A 522 0.21 18.12 27.88
N ALA A 523 1.05 18.30 26.85
CA ALA A 523 1.97 19.45 26.74
C ALA A 523 1.27 20.82 26.75
N ASN A 524 0.01 20.88 26.30
CA ASN A 524 -0.79 22.10 26.27
C ASN A 524 -1.64 22.29 27.53
N ARG A 525 -1.76 21.27 28.41
CA ARG A 525 -2.51 21.35 29.68
C ARG A 525 -1.66 21.77 30.89
N VAL A 526 -0.34 21.69 30.80
CA VAL A 526 0.58 22.01 31.92
C VAL A 526 0.95 23.50 31.96
N LEU A 527 0.46 24.31 31.01
CA LEU A 527 0.81 25.72 30.86
C LEU A 527 -0.34 26.71 31.22
N ASP A 528 -1.45 26.20 31.73
CA ASP A 528 -2.46 26.97 32.49
C ASP A 528 -2.27 26.65 33.99
#